data_AF-A0A1C6KQI7-F1
#
_entry.id   AF-A0A1C6KQI7-F1
#
_cell.length_a   1.000
_cell.length_b   1.000
_cell.length_c   1.000
_cell.angle_alpha   90.00
_cell.angle_beta   90.00
_cell.angle_gamma   90.00
#
_symmetry.space_group_name_H-M   'P 1'
#
loop_
_entity.id
_entity.type
_entity.pdbx_description
1 polymer ?
#
loop_
_entity_poly.entity_id
_entity_poly.type
_entity_poly.pdbx_seq_one_letter_code
_entity_poly.pdbx_strand_id
1 'polypeptide(L)' 'MEVKHISGDPLYIEQQLQILLTDGWEIIDVATNVYQSSGGLRTETTAYLKKTTA' A
#
# COMPACT_ATOMS: atom_id res chain seq x y z
N MET A 1 -7.86 1.34 17.74
CA MET A 1 -7.63 0.68 16.44
C MET A 1 -7.13 1.73 15.48
N GLU A 2 -5.84 1.71 15.15
CA GLU A 2 -5.23 2.68 14.22
C GLU A 2 -5.35 2.15 12.79
N VAL A 3 -5.66 3.04 11.83
CA VAL A 3 -5.74 2.72 10.40
C VAL A 3 -4.79 3.60 9.60
N LYS A 4 -4.18 3.05 8.56
CA LYS A 4 -3.25 3.73 7.67
C LYS A 4 -3.50 3.29 6.23
N HIS A 5 -3.25 4.17 5.28
CA HIS A 5 -3.13 3.80 3.88
C HIS A 5 -1.81 4.33 3.31
N ILE A 6 -1.26 3.60 2.33
CA ILE A 6 -0.08 3.98 1.56
C ILE A 6 -0.39 3.80 0.07
N SER A 7 0.09 4.72 -0.77
CA SER A 7 -0.16 4.74 -2.22
C SER A 7 1.11 5.09 -2.97
N GLY A 8 1.34 4.46 -4.12
CA GLY A 8 2.46 4.75 -5.00
C GLY A 8 2.77 3.62 -5.96
N ASP A 9 3.95 3.67 -6.58
CA ASP A 9 4.40 2.60 -7.49
C ASP A 9 4.44 1.24 -6.76
N PRO A 10 4.10 0.12 -7.44
CA PRO A 10 4.02 -1.20 -6.81
C PRO A 10 5.28 -1.61 -6.04
N LEU A 11 6.47 -1.30 -6.57
CA LEU A 11 7.75 -1.61 -5.93
C LEU A 11 7.95 -0.81 -4.63
N TYR A 12 7.52 0.45 -4.60
CA TYR A 12 7.57 1.26 -3.38
C TYR A 12 6.63 0.70 -2.32
N ILE A 13 5.41 0.31 -2.72
CA ILE A 13 4.43 -0.28 -1.79
C ILE A 13 4.95 -1.57 -1.19
N GLU A 14 5.56 -2.45 -1.98
CA GLU A 14 6.15 -3.69 -1.49
C GLU A 14 7.22 -3.43 -0.42
N GLN A 15 8.10 -2.45 -0.63
CA GLN A 15 9.12 -2.06 0.35
C GLN A 15 8.50 -1.50 1.64
N GLN A 16 7.47 -0.67 1.53
CA GLN A 16 6.79 -0.12 2.71
C GLN A 16 6.03 -1.21 3.49
N LEU A 17 5.39 -2.14 2.80
CA LEU A 17 4.68 -3.25 3.44
C LEU A 17 5.63 -4.15 4.24
N GLN A 18 6.85 -4.42 3.75
CA GLN A 18 7.84 -5.19 4.51
C GLN A 18 8.14 -4.58 5.89
N ILE A 19 8.25 -3.25 5.96
CA ILE A 19 8.49 -2.52 7.21
C ILE A 19 7.22 -2.56 8.08
N LEU A 20 6.07 -2.20 7.52
CA LEU A 20 4.81 -2.07 8.28
C LEU A 20 4.33 -3.41 8.84
N LEU A 21 4.46 -4.50 8.09
CA LEU A 21 4.10 -5.84 8.57
C LEU A 21 5.00 -6.26 9.76
N THR A 22 6.28 -5.90 9.73
CA THR A 22 7.21 -6.14 10.85
C THR A 22 6.86 -5.29 12.08
N ASP A 23 6.36 -4.08 11.87
CA ASP A 23 5.89 -3.16 12.92
C ASP A 23 4.50 -3.53 13.50
N GLY A 24 3.95 -4.69 13.13
CA GLY A 24 2.68 -5.20 13.66
C GLY A 24 1.43 -4.59 12.99
N TRP A 25 1.56 -4.10 11.76
CA TRP A 25 0.41 -3.74 10.93
C TRP A 25 -0.11 -4.96 10.18
N GLU A 26 -1.42 -5.01 9.99
CA GLU A 26 -2.12 -6.02 9.18
C GLU A 26 -2.74 -5.36 7.97
N ILE A 27 -2.60 -6.00 6.81
CA ILE A 27 -3.26 -5.58 5.58
C ILE A 27 -4.75 -5.90 5.68
N ILE A 28 -5.58 -4.90 5.38
CA ILE A 28 -7.04 -5.02 5.27
C ILE A 28 -7.42 -5.26 3.81
N ASP A 29 -6.85 -4.46 2.91
CA ASP A 29 -7.15 -4.49 1.48
C ASP A 29 -5.98 -3.91 0.67
N VAL A 30 -5.86 -4.35 -0.58
CA VAL A 30 -4.87 -3.87 -1.55
C VAL A 30 -5.52 -3.77 -2.92
N ALA A 31 -5.40 -2.62 -3.55
CA ALA A 31 -5.88 -2.37 -4.90
C ALA A 31 -4.75 -1.86 -5.78
N THR A 32 -4.73 -2.30 -7.03
CA THR A 32 -3.82 -1.80 -8.06
C THR A 32 -4.62 -1.24 -9.21
N ASN A 33 -4.34 0.01 -9.58
CA ASN A 33 -4.99 0.72 -10.66
C ASN A 33 -3.99 0.96 -11.79
N VAL A 34 -4.44 0.72 -13.02
CA VAL A 34 -3.69 1.08 -14.22
C VAL A 34 -4.45 2.18 -14.94
N TYR A 35 -3.78 3.29 -15.21
CA TYR A 35 -4.41 4.45 -15.83
C TYR A 35 -3.47 5.14 -16.80
N GLN A 36 -4.05 5.85 -17.78
CA GLN A 36 -3.29 6.59 -18.76
C GLN A 36 -2.87 7.95 -18.19
N SER A 37 -1.57 8.24 -18.29
CA SER A 37 -0.96 9.52 -17.91
C SER A 37 -0.33 10.20 -19.11
N SER A 38 0.09 11.46 -18.96
CA SER A 38 0.83 12.19 -20.00
C SER A 38 2.14 11.51 -20.42
N GLY A 39 2.72 10.65 -19.58
CA GLY A 39 3.93 9.87 -19.88
C GLY A 39 3.68 8.42 -20.32
N GLY A 40 2.43 8.05 -20.60
CA GLY A 40 2.03 6.67 -20.91
C GLY A 40 1.23 6.01 -19.79
N LEU A 41 1.09 4.69 -19.85
CA LEU A 41 0.39 3.92 -18.83
C LEU A 41 1.17 3.95 -17.51
N ARG A 42 0.48 4.27 -16.42
CA ARG A 42 0.99 4.19 -15.06
C ARG A 42 0.23 3.16 -14.27
N THR A 43 0.93 2.58 -13.31
CA THR A 43 0.39 1.61 -12.36
C THR A 43 0.62 2.16 -10.97
N GLU A 44 -0.44 2.27 -10.19
CA GLU A 44 -0.38 2.69 -8.79
C GLU A 44 -1.04 1.63 -7.93
N THR A 45 -0.39 1.28 -6.82
CA THR A 45 -0.92 0.37 -5.82
C THR A 45 -1.24 1.15 -4.55
N THR A 46 -2.40 0.87 -3.96
CA THR A 46 -2.82 1.39 -2.67
C THR A 46 -3.03 0.22 -1.72
N ALA A 47 -2.44 0.30 -0.52
CA ALA A 47 -2.65 -0.68 0.55
C ALA A 47 -3.28 0.00 1.76
N TYR A 48 -4.31 -0.64 2.32
CA TYR A 48 -4.98 -0.25 3.55
C TYR A 48 -4.59 -1.19 4.67
N LEU A 49 -4.19 -0.63 5.81
CA LEU A 49 -3.68 -1.37 6.96
C LEU A 49 -4.37 -0.94 8.24
N LYS A 50 -4.48 -1.88 9.19
CA LYS A 50 -4.83 -1.62 10.59
C LYS A 50 -3.66 -2.02 11.47
N LYS A 51 -3.46 -1.33 12.59
CA LYS A 51 -2.49 -1.76 13.60
C LYS A 51 -3.14 -2.74 14.54
N THR A 52 -2.53 -3.91 14.69
CA THR A 52 -2.96 -4.88 15.70
C THR A 52 -2.47 -4.36 17.05
N THR A 53 -3.39 -3.79 17.83
CA THR A 53 -3.14 -3.66 19.27
C THR A 53 -3.17 -5.07 19.85
N ALA A 54 -1.99 -5.59 20.19
CA ALA A 54 -1.85 -6.79 21.00
C ALA A 54 -2.52 -6.62 22.36
#